data_AF-A0A1E4XDM0-F1
#
_entry.id   AF-A0A1E4XDM0-F1
#
_cell.length_a   1.000
_cell.length_b   1.000
_cell.length_c   1.000
_cell.angle_alpha   90.00
_cell.angle_beta   90.00
_cell.angle_gamma   90.00
#
_symmetry.space_group_name_H-M   'P 1'
#
loop_
_entity.id
_entity.type
_entity.pdbx_description
1 polymer ?
#
loop_
_entity_poly.entity_id
_entity_poly.type
_entity_poly.pdbx_seq_one_letter_code
_entity_poly.pdbx_strand_id
1 'polypeptide(L)'
;MSSNTEVRPPLPPFTRESAIEKVRLAEDGWNSRDPQRVSLAYTPDTQWRNRAEFAHNREEAKGFLTRKWAKELDYRLIKELWAFTGNRIAVRYAYEWHDDSGNWFRSYGNENWEFDENGLMANRFACINDLPIKDSERKFHWPLGRRPDDHPGLSDLGL
;
A
#
# COMPACT_ATOMS: atom_id res chain seq x y z
N MET A 1 24.53 6.98 22.66
CA MET A 1 23.13 6.76 22.24
C MET A 1 23.19 5.92 20.98
N SER A 2 22.86 4.64 21.07
CA SER A 2 22.81 3.75 19.91
C SER A 2 21.59 4.15 19.07
N SER A 3 21.80 4.95 18.03
CA SER A 3 20.83 5.11 16.95
C SER A 3 20.72 3.74 16.28
N ASN A 4 19.76 2.93 16.72
CA ASN A 4 19.45 1.68 16.07
C ASN A 4 18.82 2.06 14.72
N THR A 5 19.63 2.13 13.67
CA THR A 5 19.18 2.54 12.34
C THR A 5 18.13 1.52 11.88
N GLU A 6 16.89 1.97 11.69
CA GLU A 6 15.78 1.11 11.26
C GLU A 6 16.06 0.61 9.83
N VAL A 7 16.40 -0.67 9.66
CA VAL A 7 16.64 -1.30 8.36
C VAL A 7 15.47 -2.21 8.00
N ARG A 8 14.93 -2.06 6.80
CA ARG A 8 13.77 -2.82 6.32
C ARG A 8 14.04 -3.43 4.94
N PRO A 9 14.61 -4.65 4.85
CA PRO A 9 14.81 -5.31 3.58
C PRO A 9 13.47 -5.61 2.86
N PRO A 10 13.48 -5.84 1.55
CA PRO A 10 14.62 -5.71 0.63
C PRO A 10 15.15 -4.28 0.48
N LEU A 11 16.46 -4.14 0.24
CA LEU A 11 17.15 -2.85 0.07
C LEU A 11 17.39 -2.53 -1.41
N PRO A 12 17.40 -1.23 -1.81
CA PRO A 12 17.79 -0.85 -3.16
C PRO A 12 19.32 -1.01 -3.40
N PRO A 13 19.78 -1.14 -4.67
CA PRO A 13 18.98 -1.19 -5.89
C PRO A 13 18.23 -2.52 -6.03
N PHE A 14 16.99 -2.45 -6.52
CA PHE A 14 16.13 -3.63 -6.61
C PHE A 14 16.44 -4.49 -7.85
N THR A 15 16.32 -5.81 -7.68
CA THR A 15 16.10 -6.76 -8.78
C THR A 15 14.60 -6.94 -9.00
N ARG A 16 14.20 -7.68 -10.02
CA ARG A 16 12.79 -8.00 -10.23
C ARG A 16 12.22 -8.79 -9.04
N GLU A 17 12.94 -9.79 -8.56
CA GLU A 17 12.48 -10.60 -7.42
C GLU A 17 12.35 -9.75 -6.15
N SER A 18 13.36 -8.94 -5.84
CA SER A 18 13.33 -8.13 -4.62
C SER A 18 12.31 -6.98 -4.70
N ALA A 19 12.03 -6.45 -5.89
CA ALA A 19 10.93 -5.51 -6.11
C ALA A 19 9.55 -6.17 -5.89
N ILE A 20 9.33 -7.38 -6.40
CA ILE A 20 8.09 -8.14 -6.16
C ILE A 20 7.92 -8.42 -4.67
N GLU A 21 8.97 -8.85 -3.99
CA GLU A 21 8.96 -9.07 -2.54
C GLU A 21 8.64 -7.78 -1.79
N LYS A 22 9.26 -6.65 -2.16
CA LYS A 22 8.99 -5.33 -1.55
C LYS A 22 7.52 -4.94 -1.72
N VAL A 23 6.94 -5.17 -2.90
CA VAL A 23 5.51 -4.93 -3.18
C VAL A 23 4.61 -5.81 -2.33
N ARG A 24 4.94 -7.11 -2.20
CA ARG A 24 4.16 -8.06 -1.38
C ARG A 24 4.21 -7.71 0.11
N LEU A 25 5.38 -7.36 0.64
CA LEU A 25 5.51 -6.92 2.04
C LEU A 25 4.74 -5.62 2.33
N ALA A 26 4.70 -4.71 1.35
CA ALA A 26 3.87 -3.51 1.45
C ALA A 26 2.37 -3.88 1.42
N GLU A 27 1.94 -4.77 0.51
CA GLU A 27 0.56 -5.28 0.46
C GLU A 27 0.13 -5.87 1.82
N ASP A 28 0.96 -6.74 2.40
CA ASP A 28 0.72 -7.38 3.69
C ASP A 28 0.62 -6.36 4.83
N GLY A 29 1.52 -5.35 4.82
CA GLY A 29 1.49 -4.25 5.77
C GLY A 29 0.17 -3.48 5.72
N TRP A 30 -0.26 -3.05 4.55
CA TRP A 30 -1.51 -2.29 4.38
C TRP A 30 -2.76 -3.12 4.67
N ASN A 31 -2.77 -4.42 4.37
CA ASN A 31 -3.87 -5.32 4.71
C ASN A 31 -4.02 -5.55 6.23
N SER A 32 -3.01 -5.23 7.05
CA SER A 32 -3.18 -5.22 8.51
C SER A 32 -4.14 -4.13 8.99
N ARG A 33 -4.28 -3.04 8.22
CA ARG A 33 -5.05 -1.83 8.57
C ARG A 33 -4.62 -1.21 9.90
N ASP A 34 -3.35 -1.38 10.26
CA ASP A 34 -2.73 -0.81 11.47
C ASP A 34 -1.87 0.42 11.08
N PRO A 35 -2.31 1.64 11.42
CA PRO A 35 -1.57 2.87 11.11
C PRO A 35 -0.15 2.88 11.65
N GLN A 36 0.08 2.36 12.85
CA GLN A 36 1.40 2.33 13.47
C GLN A 36 2.31 1.34 12.73
N ARG A 37 1.84 0.12 12.48
CA ARG A 37 2.64 -0.88 11.76
C ARG A 37 3.02 -0.42 10.36
N VAL A 38 2.09 0.22 9.65
CA VAL A 38 2.31 0.69 8.28
C VAL A 38 3.22 1.90 8.24
N SER A 39 3.10 2.85 9.18
CA SER A 39 3.95 4.05 9.20
C SER A 39 5.44 3.75 9.39
N LEU A 40 5.78 2.64 10.04
CA LEU A 40 7.17 2.16 10.20
C LEU A 40 7.85 1.69 8.90
N ALA A 41 7.15 1.69 7.76
CA ALA A 41 7.75 1.41 6.45
C ALA A 41 8.30 2.67 5.75
N TYR A 42 8.10 3.84 6.34
CA TYR A 42 8.43 5.15 5.76
C TYR A 42 9.50 5.84 6.58
N THR A 43 10.31 6.70 5.95
CA THR A 43 11.30 7.50 6.69
C THR A 43 10.61 8.46 7.67
N PRO A 44 11.27 8.91 8.76
CA PRO A 44 10.70 9.91 9.67
C PRO A 44 10.22 11.18 8.96
N ASP A 45 10.90 11.58 7.89
CA ASP A 45 10.68 12.76 7.04
C ASP A 45 10.00 12.43 5.69
N THR A 46 9.27 11.31 5.61
CA THR A 46 8.65 10.85 4.36
C THR A 46 7.75 11.91 3.72
N GLN A 47 7.79 12.02 2.39
CA GLN A 47 6.99 12.97 1.60
C GLN A 47 5.96 12.23 0.77
N TRP A 48 4.69 12.55 0.98
CA TRP A 48 3.57 11.89 0.33
C TRP A 48 2.71 12.85 -0.45
N ARG A 49 2.18 12.36 -1.57
CA ARG A 49 0.90 12.80 -2.12
C ARG A 49 -0.02 11.60 -2.26
N ASN A 50 -1.17 11.63 -1.61
CA ASN A 50 -2.23 10.65 -1.74
C ASN A 50 -3.49 11.33 -2.28
N ARG A 51 -3.87 11.04 -3.53
CA ARG A 51 -4.91 11.80 -4.24
C ARG A 51 -4.53 13.29 -4.28
N ALA A 52 -5.29 14.12 -3.58
CA ALA A 52 -5.08 15.57 -3.43
C ALA A 52 -4.61 15.97 -2.01
N GLU A 53 -4.28 14.99 -1.17
CA GLU A 53 -3.81 15.19 0.21
C GLU A 53 -2.30 14.95 0.30
N PHE A 54 -1.62 15.66 1.20
CA PHE A 54 -0.17 15.65 1.36
C PHE A 54 0.21 15.32 2.81
N ALA A 55 1.35 14.65 2.99
CA ALA A 55 1.98 14.45 4.29
C ALA A 55 3.50 14.63 4.15
N HIS A 56 4.12 15.27 5.14
CA HIS A 56 5.52 15.69 5.08
C HIS A 56 6.41 15.02 6.15
N ASN A 57 5.86 14.06 6.88
CA ASN A 57 6.57 13.25 7.87
C ASN A 57 5.77 11.99 8.21
N ARG A 58 6.39 11.06 8.95
CA ARG A 58 5.81 9.77 9.35
C ARG A 58 4.54 9.92 10.19
N GLU A 59 4.45 10.93 11.04
CA GLU A 59 3.29 11.17 11.90
C GLU A 59 2.08 11.67 11.10
N GLU A 60 2.28 12.58 10.13
CA GLU A 60 1.23 13.00 9.21
C GLU A 60 0.73 11.84 8.35
N ALA A 61 1.64 11.00 7.85
CA ALA A 61 1.30 9.79 7.12
C ALA A 61 0.49 8.82 7.98
N LYS A 62 0.87 8.61 9.24
CA LYS A 62 0.10 7.82 10.22
C LYS A 62 -1.28 8.41 10.46
N GLY A 63 -1.39 9.74 10.60
CA GLY A 63 -2.66 10.45 10.74
C GLY A 63 -3.59 10.22 9.55
N PHE A 64 -3.06 10.26 8.33
CA PHE A 64 -3.79 9.89 7.11
C PHE A 64 -4.29 8.44 7.18
N LEU A 65 -3.42 7.49 7.54
CA LEU A 65 -3.79 6.06 7.61
C LEU A 65 -4.91 5.80 8.63
N THR A 66 -4.88 6.47 9.79
CA THR A 66 -5.95 6.41 10.79
C THR A 66 -7.29 6.87 10.20
N ARG A 67 -7.32 8.01 9.51
CA ARG A 67 -8.55 8.50 8.85
C ARG A 67 -9.01 7.57 7.73
N LYS A 68 -8.07 7.02 6.96
CA LYS A 68 -8.35 6.11 5.85
C LYS A 68 -9.15 4.92 6.32
N TRP A 69 -8.69 4.20 7.35
CA TRP A 69 -9.36 2.97 7.80
C TRP A 69 -10.51 3.20 8.77
N ALA A 70 -10.72 4.44 9.26
CA ALA A 70 -11.99 4.84 9.85
C ALA A 70 -13.11 4.97 8.79
N LYS A 71 -12.75 5.30 7.54
CA LYS A 71 -13.69 5.46 6.42
C LYS A 71 -13.84 4.20 5.58
N GLU A 72 -12.73 3.55 5.24
CA GLU A 72 -12.68 2.45 4.29
C GLU A 72 -12.82 1.10 5.03
N LEU A 73 -14.07 0.70 5.28
CA LEU A 73 -14.41 -0.49 6.07
C LEU A 73 -14.23 -1.77 5.24
N ASP A 74 -13.93 -2.88 5.92
CA ASP A 74 -13.65 -4.20 5.31
C ASP A 74 -12.60 -4.20 4.19
N TYR A 75 -11.67 -3.24 4.28
CA TYR A 75 -10.58 -3.01 3.33
C TYR A 75 -9.78 -4.29 3.03
N ARG A 76 -9.67 -4.61 1.74
CA ARG A 76 -8.83 -5.69 1.19
C ARG A 76 -8.07 -5.18 -0.02
N LEU A 77 -6.77 -5.41 -0.06
CA LEU A 77 -5.85 -4.84 -1.05
C LEU A 77 -5.05 -5.92 -1.78
N ILE A 78 -4.86 -5.71 -3.08
CA ILE A 78 -3.90 -6.42 -3.92
C ILE A 78 -2.98 -5.39 -4.58
N LYS A 79 -1.67 -5.59 -4.49
CA LYS A 79 -0.64 -4.81 -5.18
C LYS A 79 0.11 -5.71 -6.16
N GLU A 80 0.55 -5.12 -7.27
CA GLU A 80 1.30 -5.80 -8.30
C GLU A 80 2.39 -4.88 -8.87
N LEU A 81 3.58 -5.43 -9.07
CA LEU A 81 4.70 -4.71 -9.65
C LEU A 81 4.36 -4.29 -11.09
N TRP A 82 4.58 -3.02 -11.43
CA TRP A 82 4.52 -2.54 -12.81
C TRP A 82 5.90 -2.42 -13.43
N ALA A 83 6.80 -1.69 -12.77
CA ALA A 83 8.18 -1.48 -13.19
C ALA A 83 9.05 -1.11 -11.98
N PHE A 84 10.37 -1.20 -12.13
CA PHE A 84 11.33 -0.76 -11.12
C PHE A 84 12.61 -0.25 -11.79
N THR A 85 13.33 0.66 -11.12
CA THR A 85 14.63 1.16 -11.58
C THR A 85 15.41 1.71 -10.38
N GLY A 86 16.62 1.20 -10.13
CA GLY A 86 17.44 1.63 -9.00
C GLY A 86 16.70 1.49 -7.67
N ASN A 87 16.47 2.60 -6.98
CA ASN A 87 15.74 2.66 -5.71
C ASN A 87 14.24 3.00 -5.85
N ARG A 88 13.68 2.93 -7.06
CA ARG A 88 12.28 3.25 -7.34
C ARG A 88 11.47 2.04 -7.79
N ILE A 89 10.21 2.00 -7.38
CA ILE A 89 9.23 0.98 -7.78
C ILE A 89 7.93 1.67 -8.20
N ALA A 90 7.40 1.29 -9.35
CA ALA A 90 6.06 1.64 -9.82
C ALA A 90 5.12 0.44 -9.61
N VAL A 91 3.95 0.71 -9.03
CA VAL A 91 3.01 -0.32 -8.57
C VAL A 91 1.61 -0.03 -9.07
N ARG A 92 0.94 -1.07 -9.55
CA ARG A 92 -0.51 -1.10 -9.77
C ARG A 92 -1.17 -1.75 -8.56
N TYR A 93 -2.35 -1.29 -8.19
CA TYR A 93 -3.10 -1.94 -7.12
C TYR A 93 -4.60 -1.71 -7.25
N ALA A 94 -5.36 -2.58 -6.61
CA ALA A 94 -6.77 -2.37 -6.38
C ALA A 94 -7.13 -2.75 -4.94
N TYR A 95 -8.09 -2.05 -4.36
CA TYR A 95 -8.66 -2.43 -3.06
C TYR A 95 -10.18 -2.33 -3.07
N GLU A 96 -10.83 -3.25 -2.35
CA GLU A 96 -12.27 -3.28 -2.13
C GLU A 96 -12.58 -2.90 -0.69
N TRP A 97 -13.64 -2.12 -0.51
CA TRP A 97 -14.09 -1.61 0.77
C TRP A 97 -15.54 -1.14 0.67
N HIS A 98 -16.19 -0.89 1.80
CA HIS A 98 -17.47 -0.19 1.84
C HIS A 98 -17.46 0.97 2.84
N ASP A 99 -18.33 1.95 2.62
CA ASP A 99 -18.54 3.05 3.56
C ASP A 99 -19.48 2.65 4.72
N ASP A 100 -19.69 3.56 5.66
CA ASP A 100 -20.62 3.40 6.79
C ASP A 100 -22.11 3.34 6.38
N SER A 101 -22.40 3.65 5.12
CA SER A 101 -23.73 3.57 4.50
C SER A 101 -23.93 2.25 3.74
N GLY A 102 -22.92 1.37 3.71
CA GLY A 102 -22.96 0.06 3.06
C GLY A 102 -22.73 0.09 1.55
N ASN A 103 -22.31 1.21 0.97
CA ASN A 103 -21.97 1.29 -0.45
C ASN A 103 -20.59 0.67 -0.67
N TRP A 104 -20.50 -0.30 -1.59
CA TRP A 104 -19.24 -0.95 -1.93
C TRP A 104 -18.51 -0.22 -3.05
N PHE A 105 -17.18 -0.25 -2.97
CA PHE A 105 -16.29 0.35 -3.96
C PHE A 105 -15.16 -0.60 -4.30
N ARG A 106 -14.71 -0.54 -5.56
CA ARG A 106 -13.37 -0.97 -5.95
C ARG A 106 -12.56 0.24 -6.35
N SER A 107 -11.51 0.50 -5.60
CA SER A 107 -10.58 1.59 -5.86
C SER A 107 -9.39 1.07 -6.67
N TYR A 108 -9.10 1.71 -7.79
CA TYR A 108 -7.95 1.39 -8.65
C TYR A 108 -6.88 2.45 -8.48
N GLY A 109 -5.64 2.02 -8.31
CA GLY A 109 -4.55 2.92 -7.99
C GLY A 109 -3.26 2.64 -8.73
N ASN A 110 -2.51 3.72 -8.94
CA ASN A 110 -1.10 3.69 -9.27
C ASN A 110 -0.33 4.41 -8.17
N GLU A 111 0.75 3.80 -7.72
CA GLU A 111 1.66 4.46 -6.80
C GLU A 111 3.11 4.28 -7.21
N ASN A 112 3.89 5.33 -7.00
CA ASN A 112 5.32 5.37 -7.26
C ASN A 112 6.06 5.60 -5.95
N TRP A 113 7.01 4.72 -5.69
CA TRP A 113 7.77 4.67 -4.45
C TRP A 113 9.23 4.97 -4.73
N GLU A 114 9.85 5.70 -3.83
CA GLU A 114 11.30 5.89 -3.77
C GLU A 114 11.79 5.55 -2.36
N PHE A 115 12.85 4.75 -2.29
CA PHE A 115 13.38 4.22 -1.04
C PHE A 115 14.77 4.80 -0.72
N ASP A 116 15.07 4.95 0.56
CA ASP A 116 16.41 5.22 1.07
C ASP A 116 17.27 3.95 1.10
N GLU A 117 18.54 4.09 1.48
CA GLU A 117 19.50 2.98 1.57
C GLU A 117 19.13 1.94 2.64
N ASN A 118 18.33 2.33 3.63
CA ASN A 118 17.84 1.44 4.69
C ASN A 118 16.54 0.71 4.29
N GLY A 119 16.04 0.96 3.07
CA GLY A 119 14.83 0.34 2.53
C GLY A 119 13.53 0.94 3.09
N LEU A 120 13.59 2.11 3.72
CA LEU A 120 12.41 2.89 4.11
C LEU A 120 11.97 3.78 2.95
N MET A 121 10.67 3.95 2.78
CA MET A 121 10.14 4.76 1.68
C MET A 121 10.22 6.25 2.01
N ALA A 122 11.06 6.98 1.28
CA ALA A 122 11.25 8.42 1.43
C ALA A 122 10.16 9.20 0.70
N ASN A 123 9.79 8.77 -0.52
CA ASN A 123 8.75 9.43 -1.31
C ASN A 123 7.64 8.45 -1.72
N ARG A 124 6.38 8.86 -1.54
CA ARG A 124 5.19 8.11 -1.97
C ARG A 124 4.21 8.99 -2.76
N PHE A 125 4.08 8.72 -4.05
CA PHE A 125 3.09 9.40 -4.90
C PHE A 125 2.01 8.42 -5.33
N ALA A 126 0.78 8.62 -4.88
CA ALA A 126 -0.34 7.70 -5.13
C ALA A 126 -1.55 8.44 -5.73
N CYS A 127 -2.02 7.95 -6.87
CA CYS A 127 -3.27 8.35 -7.52
C CYS A 127 -4.26 7.19 -7.44
N ILE A 128 -5.51 7.48 -7.08
CA ILE A 128 -6.55 6.48 -6.84
C ILE A 128 -7.88 7.01 -7.36
N ASN A 129 -8.62 6.17 -8.06
CA ASN A 129 -9.98 6.43 -8.52
C ASN A 129 -10.92 5.35 -7.99
N ASP A 130 -12.10 5.76 -7.54
CA ASP A 130 -13.09 4.86 -6.93
C ASP A 130 -14.20 4.54 -7.93
N LEU A 131 -14.50 3.26 -8.10
CA LEU A 131 -15.63 2.76 -8.86
C LEU A 131 -16.65 2.17 -7.88
N PRO A 132 -17.88 2.72 -7.79
CA PRO A 132 -18.97 2.06 -7.07
C PRO A 132 -19.25 0.68 -7.66
N ILE A 133 -19.45 -0.32 -6.80
CA ILE A 133 -19.78 -1.69 -7.18
C ILE A 133 -20.91 -2.22 -6.28
N LYS A 134 -21.60 -3.27 -6.72
CA LYS A 134 -22.48 -4.07 -5.87
C LYS A 134 -21.65 -5.02 -5.02
N ASP A 135 -22.17 -5.43 -3.87
CA ASP A 135 -21.54 -6.47 -3.04
C ASP A 135 -21.30 -7.77 -3.83
N SER A 136 -22.23 -8.15 -4.71
CA SER A 136 -22.10 -9.32 -5.59
C SER A 136 -20.99 -9.22 -6.65
N GLU A 137 -20.43 -8.04 -6.87
CA GLU A 137 -19.35 -7.80 -7.84
C GLU A 137 -17.96 -7.83 -7.20
N ARG A 138 -17.88 -8.02 -5.87
CA ARG A 138 -16.62 -8.15 -5.14
C ARG A 138 -15.81 -9.35 -5.63
N LYS A 139 -14.50 -9.16 -5.71
CA LYS A 139 -13.53 -10.19 -6.12
C LYS A 139 -12.61 -10.61 -4.98
N PHE A 140 -12.50 -9.80 -3.92
CA PHE A 140 -11.51 -10.00 -2.86
C PHE A 140 -12.14 -10.71 -1.67
N HIS A 141 -11.97 -12.04 -1.64
CA HIS A 141 -12.61 -12.91 -0.65
C HIS A 141 -11.57 -13.70 0.15
N TRP A 142 -11.12 -13.12 1.25
CA TRP A 142 -10.32 -13.79 2.28
C TRP A 142 -10.60 -13.19 3.66
N PRO A 143 -10.25 -13.87 4.77
CA PRO A 143 -10.33 -13.30 6.10
C PRO A 143 -9.52 -12.00 6.19
N LEU A 144 -10.06 -10.99 6.85
CA LEU A 144 -9.43 -9.67 6.95
C LEU A 144 -7.99 -9.74 7.47
N GLY A 145 -7.03 -9.33 6.63
CA GLY A 145 -5.60 -9.48 6.92
C GLY A 145 -4.81 -9.78 5.64
N ARG A 146 -3.61 -10.35 5.80
CA ARG A 146 -2.73 -10.76 4.71
C ARG A 146 -3.50 -11.60 3.67
N ARG A 147 -3.40 -11.23 2.39
CA ARG A 147 -3.97 -12.03 1.30
C ARG A 147 -3.27 -13.40 1.25
N PRO A 148 -4.01 -14.53 1.21
CA PRO A 148 -3.43 -15.87 1.08
C PRO A 148 -2.47 -15.99 -0.12
N ASP A 149 -1.49 -16.89 -0.02
CA ASP A 149 -0.48 -17.06 -1.07
C ASP A 149 -1.02 -17.68 -2.36
N ASP A 150 -2.10 -18.45 -2.25
CA ASP A 150 -2.83 -19.08 -3.35
C ASP A 150 -3.97 -18.22 -3.91
N HIS A 151 -4.27 -17.07 -3.29
CA HIS A 151 -5.27 -16.15 -3.84
C HIS A 151 -4.72 -15.46 -5.10
N PRO A 152 -5.47 -15.40 -6.22
CA PRO A 152 -5.01 -14.81 -7.48
C PRO A 152 -4.55 -13.35 -7.32
N GLY A 153 -3.56 -12.97 -8.12
CA GLY A 153 -3.03 -11.61 -8.19
C GLY A 153 -3.94 -10.66 -8.98
N LEU A 154 -3.47 -9.42 -9.21
CA LEU A 154 -4.25 -8.41 -9.91
C LEU A 154 -4.49 -8.80 -11.37
N SER A 155 -3.42 -9.22 -12.06
CA SER A 155 -3.48 -9.69 -13.44
C SER A 155 -4.35 -10.94 -13.61
N ASP A 156 -4.29 -11.90 -12.68
CA ASP A 156 -5.08 -13.14 -12.74
C ASP A 156 -6.58 -12.90 -12.57
N LEU A 157 -6.96 -11.81 -11.91
CA LEU A 157 -8.35 -11.39 -11.73
C LEU A 157 -8.89 -10.56 -12.91
N GLY A 158 -8.06 -10.29 -13.93
CA GLY A 158 -8.41 -9.45 -15.08
C GLY A 158 -8.77 -8.02 -14.68
N LEU A 159 -8.01 -7.44 -13.74
CA LEU A 159 -8.18 -6.07 -13.22
C LEU A 159 -7.04 -5.13 -13.65
#